data_AF-A0A957BW94-F1
#
_entry.id   AF-A0A957BW94-F1
#
_cell.length_a   1.000
_cell.length_b   1.000
_cell.length_c   1.000
_cell.angle_alpha   90.00
_cell.angle_beta   90.00
_cell.angle_gamma   90.00
#
_symmetry.space_group_name_H-M   'P 1'
#
loop_
_entity.id
_entity.type
_entity.pdbx_description
1 polymer ?
#
loop_
_entity_poly.entity_id
_entity_poly.type
_entity_poly.pdbx_seq_one_letter_code
_entity_poly.pdbx_strand_id
1 'polypeptide(L)'
;GEKERVWVVEPGHPIAAGLPDHFEVPASEMYGERFDIPQPDELIFVSWFQGGEVFRSGCTFRRGKGRIFYFRPGHETFPIYYQPEVLRVITNGVRWVAPDADTPPLRYGRHEALEG
;
A
#
# COMPACT_ATOMS: atom_id res chain seq x y z
N GLY A 1 4.31 -19.94 10.54
CA GLY A 1 3.57 -18.86 9.87
C GLY A 1 2.33 -19.46 9.25
N GLU A 2 1.33 -18.64 9.03
CA GLU A 2 0.10 -19.04 8.33
C GLU A 2 0.21 -18.73 6.84
N LYS A 3 -0.51 -19.50 6.03
CA LYS A 3 -0.70 -19.16 4.62
C LYS A 3 -1.52 -17.87 4.53
N GLU A 4 -1.00 -16.91 3.78
CA GLU A 4 -1.70 -15.68 3.42
C GLU A 4 -2.05 -15.72 1.94
N ARG A 5 -3.29 -15.34 1.60
CA ARG A 5 -3.70 -15.04 0.23
C ARG A 5 -3.96 -13.55 0.12
N VAL A 6 -3.21 -12.88 -0.74
CA VAL A 6 -3.34 -11.44 -0.99
C VAL A 6 -4.19 -11.24 -2.24
N TRP A 7 -5.41 -10.72 -2.05
CA TRP A 7 -6.33 -10.38 -3.14
C TRP A 7 -6.06 -8.96 -3.65
N VAL A 8 -6.04 -8.82 -4.97
CA VAL A 8 -6.00 -7.52 -5.65
C VAL A 8 -7.43 -7.03 -5.80
N VAL A 9 -7.80 -6.01 -5.02
CA VAL A 9 -9.17 -5.47 -5.03
C VAL A 9 -9.28 -4.20 -5.87
N GLU A 10 -8.16 -3.55 -6.18
CA GLU A 10 -8.09 -2.43 -7.13
C GLU A 10 -7.08 -2.75 -8.25
N PRO A 11 -7.48 -3.54 -9.26
CA PRO A 11 -6.58 -3.99 -10.33
C PRO A 11 -6.17 -2.87 -11.30
N GLY A 12 -6.91 -1.75 -11.34
CA GLY A 12 -6.58 -0.59 -12.17
C GLY A 12 -5.46 0.28 -11.61
N HIS A 13 -5.09 0.11 -10.33
CA HIS A 13 -4.10 0.97 -9.70
C HIS A 13 -2.67 0.65 -10.15
N PRO A 14 -1.79 1.66 -10.35
CA PRO A 14 -0.41 1.43 -10.78
C PRO A 14 0.41 0.48 -9.90
N ILE A 15 0.11 0.43 -8.59
CA ILE A 15 0.74 -0.50 -7.65
C ILE A 15 0.44 -1.97 -8.02
N ALA A 16 -0.77 -2.25 -8.50
CA ALA A 16 -1.22 -3.59 -8.86
C ALA A 16 -0.78 -4.02 -10.28
N ALA A 17 -0.13 -3.15 -11.05
CA ALA A 17 0.22 -3.42 -12.44
C ALA A 17 1.08 -4.69 -12.60
N GLY A 18 0.59 -5.61 -13.44
CA GLY A 18 1.29 -6.87 -13.76
C GLY A 18 1.22 -7.93 -12.67
N LEU A 19 0.29 -7.80 -11.72
CA LEU A 19 -0.06 -8.84 -10.74
C LEU A 19 -1.26 -9.67 -11.23
N PRO A 20 -1.36 -10.94 -10.81
CA PRO A 20 -2.60 -11.72 -10.93
C PRO A 20 -3.71 -11.17 -10.02
N ASP A 21 -4.95 -11.67 -10.17
CA ASP A 21 -6.09 -11.31 -9.30
C ASP A 21 -5.83 -11.55 -7.81
N HIS A 22 -4.97 -12.52 -7.49
CA HIS A 22 -4.41 -12.74 -6.17
C HIS A 22 -3.11 -13.53 -6.25
N PHE A 23 -2.30 -13.49 -5.19
CA PHE A 23 -1.14 -14.36 -5.01
C PHE A 23 -1.08 -14.89 -3.57
N GLU A 24 -0.34 -15.98 -3.38
CA GLU A 24 -0.22 -16.63 -2.08
C GLU A 24 1.19 -16.42 -1.51
N VAL A 25 1.28 -16.07 -0.24
CA VAL A 25 2.51 -16.09 0.56
C VAL A 25 2.45 -17.35 1.42
N PRO A 26 3.33 -18.35 1.20
CA PRO A 26 3.19 -19.67 1.82
C PRO A 26 3.22 -19.67 3.34
N ALA A 27 3.98 -18.75 3.94
CA ALA A 27 4.06 -18.55 5.37
C ALA A 27 4.32 -17.08 5.70
N SER A 28 3.47 -16.51 6.56
CA SER A 28 3.61 -15.17 7.12
C SER A 28 3.15 -15.13 8.58
N GLU A 29 3.57 -14.10 9.31
CA GLU A 29 2.85 -13.64 10.50
C GLU A 29 1.46 -13.09 10.09
N MET A 30 0.44 -13.40 10.90
CA MET A 30 -0.94 -12.95 10.68
C MET A 30 -1.18 -11.64 11.41
N TYR A 31 -1.67 -10.63 10.69
CA TYR A 31 -2.35 -9.45 11.24
C TYR A 31 -3.81 -9.52 10.81
N GLY A 32 -4.73 -9.13 11.70
CA GLY A 32 -6.17 -9.17 11.44
C GLY A 32 -6.85 -7.82 11.67
N GLU A 33 -8.01 -7.62 11.04
CA GLU A 33 -8.89 -6.51 11.39
C GLU A 33 -9.45 -6.67 12.83
N ARG A 34 -9.76 -5.59 13.55
CA ARG A 34 -9.70 -4.17 13.14
C ARG A 34 -8.28 -3.62 13.21
N PHE A 35 -7.78 -3.14 12.07
CA PHE A 35 -6.55 -2.35 11.97
C PHE A 35 -6.87 -0.88 12.20
N ASP A 36 -6.40 -0.32 13.33
CA ASP A 36 -6.76 1.04 13.76
C ASP A 36 -5.95 2.12 13.05
N ILE A 37 -6.22 2.24 11.75
CA ILE A 37 -5.72 3.28 10.86
C ILE A 37 -6.89 4.13 10.35
N PRO A 38 -6.65 5.37 9.90
CA PRO A 38 -7.63 6.10 9.11
C PRO A 38 -8.09 5.26 7.90
N GLN A 39 -9.29 5.54 7.39
CA GLN A 39 -9.71 4.96 6.12
C GLN A 39 -8.65 5.29 5.05
N PRO A 40 -8.15 4.28 4.31
CA PRO A 40 -7.23 4.51 3.20
C PRO A 40 -7.86 5.40 2.12
N ASP A 41 -7.04 6.17 1.42
CA ASP A 41 -7.50 6.89 0.22
C ASP A 41 -7.93 5.87 -0.84
N GLU A 42 -7.11 4.82 -1.04
CA GLU A 42 -7.42 3.66 -1.87
C GLU A 42 -6.97 2.38 -1.16
N LEU A 43 -7.80 1.34 -1.22
CA LEU A 43 -7.49 0.00 -0.72
C LEU A 43 -7.10 -0.86 -1.92
N ILE A 44 -5.84 -1.28 -1.99
CA ILE A 44 -5.27 -2.00 -3.14
C ILE A 44 -5.30 -3.51 -2.92
N PHE A 45 -4.97 -3.94 -1.70
CA PHE A 45 -4.91 -5.35 -1.35
C PHE A 45 -5.69 -5.68 -0.08
N VAL A 46 -6.36 -6.84 -0.09
CA VAL A 46 -6.98 -7.46 1.07
C VAL A 46 -6.38 -8.85 1.25
N SER A 47 -5.82 -9.11 2.42
CA SER A 47 -5.32 -10.44 2.78
C SER A 47 -6.41 -11.27 3.43
N TRP A 48 -6.42 -12.55 3.13
CA TRP A 48 -7.04 -13.62 3.91
C TRP A 48 -5.94 -14.46 4.52
N PHE A 49 -6.10 -14.88 5.77
CA PHE A 49 -5.20 -15.79 6.47
C PHE A 49 -5.86 -17.13 6.73
N GLN A 50 -5.04 -18.18 6.85
CA GLN A 50 -5.51 -19.53 7.11
C GLN A 50 -6.37 -19.65 8.38
N GLY A 51 -6.11 -18.83 9.40
CA GLY A 51 -6.91 -18.72 10.62
C GLY A 51 -8.34 -18.16 10.42
N GLY A 52 -8.62 -17.55 9.26
CA GLY A 52 -9.92 -16.99 8.89
C GLY A 52 -9.99 -15.47 8.95
N GLU A 53 -8.95 -14.82 9.47
CA GLU A 53 -8.85 -13.38 9.54
C GLU A 53 -8.68 -12.74 8.15
N VAL A 54 -9.11 -11.50 8.05
CA VAL A 54 -8.85 -10.63 6.90
C VAL A 54 -8.07 -9.40 7.35
N PHE A 55 -7.37 -8.76 6.41
CA PHE A 55 -6.59 -7.55 6.70
C PHE A 55 -6.49 -6.64 5.48
N ARG A 56 -6.63 -5.33 5.67
CA ARG A 56 -6.32 -4.33 4.64
C ARG A 56 -4.81 -4.23 4.42
N SER A 57 -4.27 -5.15 3.62
CA SER A 57 -2.83 -5.40 3.47
C SER A 57 -2.11 -4.51 2.46
N GLY A 58 -2.84 -3.69 1.70
CA GLY A 58 -2.29 -2.71 0.76
C GLY A 58 -3.09 -1.42 0.80
N CYS A 59 -2.56 -0.36 1.42
CA CYS A 59 -3.29 0.89 1.62
C CYS A 59 -2.49 2.09 1.11
N THR A 60 -3.15 3.01 0.42
CA THR A 60 -2.57 4.31 0.05
C THR A 60 -3.10 5.43 0.93
N PHE A 61 -2.25 6.44 1.14
CA PHE A 61 -2.62 7.67 1.83
C PHE A 61 -1.88 8.86 1.23
N ARG A 62 -2.45 10.06 1.41
CA ARG A 62 -1.77 11.33 1.15
C ARG A 62 -1.51 12.10 2.44
N ARG A 63 -0.34 12.73 2.53
CA ARG A 63 0.02 13.69 3.58
C ARG A 63 0.70 14.90 2.94
N GLY A 64 -0.04 16.01 2.85
CA GLY A 64 0.35 17.14 2.02
C GLY A 64 0.51 16.68 0.56
N LYS A 65 1.73 16.79 0.03
CA LYS A 65 2.08 16.31 -1.33
C LYS A 65 2.66 14.90 -1.34
N GLY A 66 2.97 14.35 -0.17
CA GLY A 66 3.54 13.02 -0.05
C GLY A 66 2.50 11.95 -0.33
N ARG A 67 2.87 10.98 -1.14
CA ARG A 67 2.17 9.71 -1.32
C ARG A 67 2.77 8.67 -0.37
N ILE A 68 1.92 7.95 0.35
CA ILE A 68 2.30 6.89 1.28
C ILE A 68 1.65 5.60 0.80
N PHE A 69 2.43 4.53 0.75
CA PHE A 69 1.94 3.19 0.48
C PHE A 69 2.35 2.25 1.62
N TYR A 70 1.36 1.65 2.28
CA TYR A 70 1.54 0.61 3.27
C TYR A 70 1.29 -0.75 2.61
N PHE A 71 2.25 -1.68 2.75
CA PHE A 71 2.14 -3.05 2.27
C PHE A 71 2.59 -4.02 3.37
N ARG A 72 1.72 -4.96 3.74
CA ARG A 72 1.89 -5.80 4.95
C ARG A 72 2.95 -6.91 4.83
N PRO A 73 3.09 -7.66 3.71
CA PRO A 73 4.03 -8.79 3.64
C PRO A 73 5.49 -8.42 3.88
N GLY A 74 6.11 -9.08 4.87
CA GLY A 74 7.51 -8.80 5.21
C GLY A 74 8.06 -9.33 6.54
N HIS A 75 7.42 -10.31 7.17
CA HIS A 75 7.89 -10.87 8.46
C HIS A 75 9.25 -11.56 8.30
N GLU A 76 10.18 -11.25 9.20
CA GLU A 76 11.62 -11.48 9.06
C GLU A 76 12.05 -12.95 9.08
N THR A 77 11.23 -13.83 9.67
CA THR A 77 11.52 -15.26 9.76
C THR A 77 11.17 -16.04 8.48
N PHE A 78 10.54 -15.39 7.50
CA PHE A 78 10.13 -16.01 6.23
C PHE A 78 10.78 -15.30 5.03
N PRO A 79 11.12 -16.01 3.94
CA PRO A 79 11.76 -15.44 2.76
C PRO A 79 10.79 -14.65 1.85
N ILE A 80 9.90 -13.84 2.43
CA ILE A 80 8.80 -13.13 1.74
C ILE A 80 9.36 -12.16 0.69
N TYR A 81 10.45 -11.46 1.00
CA TYR A 81 11.08 -10.51 0.07
C TYR A 81 11.82 -11.17 -1.10
N TYR A 82 11.91 -12.49 -1.18
CA TYR A 82 12.42 -13.20 -2.37
C TYR A 82 11.30 -13.54 -3.36
N GLN A 83 10.04 -13.36 -2.98
CA GLN A 83 8.89 -13.69 -3.81
C GLN A 83 8.71 -12.64 -4.94
N PRO A 84 8.59 -13.06 -6.22
CA PRO A 84 8.48 -12.14 -7.34
C PRO A 84 7.30 -11.17 -7.27
N GLU A 85 6.13 -11.62 -6.80
CA GLU A 85 4.94 -10.79 -6.67
C GLU A 85 5.14 -9.69 -5.62
N VAL A 86 5.75 -10.04 -4.48
CA VAL A 86 6.08 -9.10 -3.39
C VAL A 86 7.05 -8.02 -3.90
N LEU A 87 8.14 -8.42 -4.56
CA LEU A 87 9.10 -7.48 -5.13
C LEU A 87 8.49 -6.59 -6.21
N ARG A 88 7.52 -7.11 -6.98
CA ARG A 88 6.78 -6.31 -7.97
C ARG A 88 5.90 -5.26 -7.32
N VAL A 89 5.13 -5.63 -6.28
CA VAL A 89 4.32 -4.69 -5.50
C VAL A 89 5.20 -3.57 -4.95
N ILE A 90 6.35 -3.91 -4.35
CA ILE A 90 7.28 -2.93 -3.79
C ILE A 90 7.82 -2.01 -4.90
N THR A 91 8.26 -2.57 -6.03
CA THR A 91 8.79 -1.79 -7.16
C THR A 91 7.74 -0.82 -7.73
N ASN A 92 6.50 -1.29 -7.91
CA ASN A 92 5.40 -0.45 -8.38
C ASN A 92 5.02 0.61 -7.33
N GLY A 93 5.03 0.23 -6.05
CA GLY A 93 4.84 1.13 -4.91
C GLY A 93 5.84 2.27 -4.91
N VAL A 94 7.13 1.97 -5.07
CA VAL A 94 8.22 2.98 -5.16
C VAL A 94 7.98 3.95 -6.31
N ARG A 95 7.62 3.44 -7.49
CA ARG A 95 7.30 4.29 -8.66
C ARG A 95 6.08 5.17 -8.41
N TRP A 96 5.05 4.62 -7.77
CA TRP A 96 3.84 5.35 -7.44
C TRP A 96 4.07 6.43 -6.37
N VAL A 97 4.90 6.19 -5.35
CA VAL A 97 5.18 7.19 -4.29
C VAL A 97 6.17 8.28 -4.72
N ALA A 98 6.85 8.13 -5.85
CA ALA A 98 7.79 9.14 -6.36
C ALA A 98 7.14 10.54 -6.40
N PRO A 99 7.85 11.63 -6.10
CA PRO A 99 7.26 12.97 -6.13
C PRO A 99 6.93 13.40 -7.57
N ASP A 100 5.86 14.18 -7.73
CA ASP A 100 5.59 14.81 -9.03
C ASP A 100 6.62 15.95 -9.25
N ALA A 101 7.30 15.93 -10.40
CA ALA A 101 8.44 16.81 -10.69
C ALA A 101 8.08 18.31 -10.62
N ASP A 102 6.83 18.66 -10.93
CA ASP A 102 6.36 20.03 -11.06
C ASP A 102 5.62 20.56 -9.81
N THR A 103 5.79 19.91 -8.66
CA THR A 103 5.01 20.24 -7.47
C THR A 103 5.43 21.60 -6.87
N PRO A 104 4.63 22.69 -6.98
CA PRO A 104 5.03 24.04 -6.58
C PRO A 104 5.16 24.16 -5.07
N PRO A 105 6.11 24.91 -4.48
CA PRO A 105 6.34 24.95 -3.03
C PRO A 105 5.08 25.32 -2.24
N LEU A 106 4.91 24.71 -1.05
CA LEU A 106 3.79 25.06 -0.17
C LEU A 106 4.03 26.45 0.40
N ARG A 107 3.08 27.37 0.19
CA ARG A 107 3.08 28.71 0.78
C ARG A 107 2.05 28.75 1.89
N TYR A 108 2.46 29.20 3.07
CA TYR A 108 1.62 29.39 4.24
C TYR A 108 1.86 30.78 4.82
N GLY A 109 0.97 31.25 5.70
CA GLY A 109 1.11 32.51 6.41
C GLY A 109 0.24 33.63 5.84
N ARG A 110 0.59 34.87 6.16
CA ARG A 110 -0.16 36.06 5.73
C ARG A 110 0.14 36.38 4.28
N HIS A 111 -0.92 36.59 3.48
CA HIS A 111 -0.84 37.05 2.10
C HIS A 111 -1.37 38.49 2.00
N GLU A 112 -0.84 39.27 1.06
CA GLU A 112 -1.43 40.58 0.71
C GLU A 112 -2.80 40.39 0.05
N ALA A 113 -3.66 41.39 0.19
CA ALA A 113 -4.95 41.39 -0.50
C ALA A 113 -4.70 41.40 -2.02
N LEU A 114 -5.38 40.51 -2.75
CA LEU A 114 -5.21 40.39 -4.20
C LEU A 114 -5.93 41.50 -4.98
N GLU A 115 -6.85 42.21 -4.34
CA GLU A 115 -7.61 43.33 -4.90
C GLU A 115 -7.76 44.43 -3.85
N GLY A 116 -7.85 45.68 -4.30
CA GLY A 116 -8.00 46.89 -3.49
C GLY A 116 -9.32 47.61 -3.73
#